data_AF-A0A392R645-F1
#
_entry.id   AF-A0A392R645-F1
#
_cell.length_a   1.000
_cell.length_b   1.000
_cell.length_c   1.000
_cell.angle_alpha   90.00
_cell.angle_beta   90.00
_cell.angle_gamma   90.00
#
_symmetry.space_group_name_H-M   'P 1'
#
loop_
_entity.id
_entity.type
_entity.pdbx_description
1 polymer ?
#
loop_
_entity_poly.entity_id
_entity_poly.type
_entity_poly.pdbx_seq_one_letter_code
_entity_poly.pdbx_strand_id
1 'polypeptide(L)'
;MGFEEMQKQGLKPNTITYNSLINGLCNNGKLEDAVNLWDKMVGLGLKPDIVTYNALINGFCKKKMMKEAKKVFDDITKQEFLMHNVRKGGWRKGLRC
;
A
#
# COMPACT_ATOMS: atom_id res chain seq x y z
N MET A 1 21.66 -9.01 -3.49
CA MET A 1 20.76 -10.18 -3.43
C MET A 1 19.36 -9.70 -3.80
N GLY A 2 18.69 -10.35 -4.76
CA GLY A 2 17.34 -9.96 -5.20
C GLY A 2 16.25 -10.51 -4.27
N PHE A 3 15.05 -9.93 -4.32
CA PHE A 3 13.90 -10.33 -3.48
C PHE A 3 13.50 -11.81 -3.64
N GLU A 4 13.56 -12.35 -4.87
CA GLU A 4 13.28 -13.76 -5.13
C GLU A 4 14.39 -14.67 -4.57
N GLU A 5 15.64 -14.21 -4.63
CA GLU A 5 16.79 -14.95 -4.11
C GLU A 5 16.74 -15.01 -2.57
N MET A 6 16.34 -13.92 -1.91
CA MET A 6 16.10 -13.91 -0.46
C MET A 6 15.08 -14.98 -0.06
N GLN A 7 13.95 -15.05 -0.76
CA GLN A 7 12.92 -16.06 -0.48
C GLN A 7 13.42 -17.49 -0.73
N LYS A 8 14.16 -17.74 -1.81
CA LYS A 8 14.74 -19.06 -2.12
C LYS A 8 15.74 -19.52 -1.07
N GLN A 9 16.48 -18.59 -0.47
CA GLN A 9 17.42 -18.86 0.62
C GLN A 9 16.74 -18.94 2.00
N GLY A 10 15.42 -18.83 2.07
CA GLY A 10 14.67 -18.85 3.34
C GLY A 10 14.83 -17.57 4.17
N LEU A 11 15.44 -16.52 3.60
CA LEU A 11 15.55 -15.22 4.25
C LEU A 11 14.19 -14.52 4.18
N LYS A 12 13.63 -14.20 5.35
CA LYS A 12 12.35 -13.51 5.46
C LYS A 12 12.52 -12.03 5.09
N PRO A 13 11.92 -11.56 3.98
CA PRO A 13 11.94 -10.13 3.66
C PRO A 13 11.17 -9.38 4.75
N ASN A 14 11.71 -8.24 5.17
CA ASN A 14 11.10 -7.43 6.22
C ASN A 14 10.15 -6.38 5.62
N THR A 15 9.43 -5.66 6.49
CA THR A 15 8.54 -4.55 6.11
C THR A 15 9.21 -3.56 5.15
N ILE A 16 10.47 -3.20 5.38
CA ILE A 16 11.21 -2.22 4.55
C ILE A 16 11.39 -2.76 3.12
N THR A 17 11.71 -4.04 2.97
CA THR A 17 11.87 -4.68 1.66
C THR A 17 10.55 -4.65 0.86
N TYR A 18 9.44 -5.05 1.49
CA TYR A 18 8.13 -5.03 0.84
C TYR A 18 7.69 -3.61 0.48
N ASN A 19 7.80 -2.66 1.40
CA ASN A 19 7.41 -1.26 1.16
C ASN A 19 8.17 -0.66 -0.02
N SER A 20 9.48 -0.91 -0.09
CA SER A 20 10.34 -0.41 -1.17
C SER A 20 9.94 -0.99 -2.53
N LEU A 21 9.64 -2.29 -2.59
CA LEU A 21 9.20 -2.96 -3.82
C LEU A 21 7.81 -2.50 -4.27
N ILE A 22 6.85 -2.41 -3.35
CA ILE A 22 5.49 -1.96 -3.63
C ILE A 22 5.51 -0.52 -4.15
N ASN A 23 6.28 0.37 -3.52
CA ASN A 23 6.43 1.75 -3.98
C ASN A 23 7.02 1.81 -5.40
N GLY A 24 8.09 1.05 -5.66
CA GLY A 24 8.69 0.96 -7.00
C GLY A 24 7.72 0.46 -8.07
N LEU A 25 6.93 -0.56 -7.75
CA LEU A 25 5.92 -1.12 -8.67
C LEU A 25 4.78 -0.13 -8.94
N CYS A 26 4.28 0.55 -7.90
CA CYS A 26 3.28 1.61 -8.05
C CYS A 26 3.77 2.75 -8.94
N ASN A 27 5.03 3.19 -8.76
CA ASN A 27 5.63 4.25 -9.58
C ASN A 27 5.83 3.82 -11.03
N ASN A 28 6.09 2.54 -11.27
CA ASN A 28 6.25 1.96 -12.61
C ASN A 28 4.91 1.55 -13.25
N GLY A 29 3.77 1.88 -12.63
CA GLY A 29 2.43 1.54 -13.14
C GLY A 29 2.05 0.06 -13.02
N LYS A 30 2.91 -0.77 -12.42
CA LYS A 30 2.71 -2.20 -12.18
C LYS A 30 1.86 -2.44 -10.93
N LEU A 31 0.66 -1.86 -10.92
CA LEU A 31 -0.22 -1.86 -9.75
C LEU A 31 -0.65 -3.28 -9.33
N GLU A 32 -0.88 -4.18 -10.29
CA GLU A 32 -1.28 -5.57 -9.99
C GLU A 32 -0.18 -6.33 -9.25
N ASP A 33 1.07 -6.18 -9.68
CA ASP A 33 2.23 -6.75 -8.98
C ASP A 33 2.38 -6.14 -7.58
N ALA A 34 2.14 -4.84 -7.44
CA ALA A 34 2.19 -4.14 -6.17
C ALA A 34 1.13 -4.66 -5.18
N VAL A 35 -0.09 -4.92 -5.65
CA VAL A 35 -1.19 -5.50 -4.85
C VAL A 35 -0.88 -6.94 -4.46
N ASN A 36 -0.33 -7.75 -5.36
CA ASN A 36 0.08 -9.12 -5.04
C ASN A 36 1.16 -9.15 -3.94
N LEU A 37 2.12 -8.21 -3.96
CA LEU A 37 3.11 -8.08 -2.89
C LEU A 37 2.50 -7.57 -1.59
N TRP A 38 1.54 -6.66 -1.68
CA TRP A 38 0.79 -6.17 -0.52
C TRP A 38 0.03 -7.31 0.19
N ASP A 39 -0.72 -8.12 -0.55
CA ASP A 39 -1.48 -9.23 0.01
C ASP A 39 -0.57 -10.26 0.67
N LYS A 40 0.60 -10.54 0.08
CA LYS A 40 1.65 -11.36 0.71
C LYS A 40 2.16 -10.75 2.01
N MET A 41 2.42 -9.44 2.01
CA MET A 41 2.90 -8.73 3.19
C MET A 41 1.87 -8.78 4.34
N VAL A 42 0.60 -8.53 4.04
CA VAL A 42 -0.50 -8.61 5.00
C VAL A 42 -0.71 -10.05 5.48
N GLY A 43 -0.62 -11.04 4.59
CA GLY A 43 -0.72 -12.47 4.93
C GLY A 43 0.41 -12.95 5.86
N LEU A 44 1.57 -12.30 5.82
CA LEU A 44 2.68 -12.52 6.74
C LEU A 44 2.53 -11.77 8.08
N GLY A 45 1.45 -11.00 8.26
CA GLY A 45 1.22 -10.16 9.43
C GLY A 45 2.13 -8.92 9.50
N LEU A 46 2.82 -8.59 8.40
CA LEU A 46 3.66 -7.40 8.33
C LEU A 46 2.80 -6.17 8.13
N LYS A 47 3.07 -5.10 8.89
CA LYS A 47 2.36 -3.83 8.76
C LYS A 47 3.01 -2.92 7.72
N PRO A 48 2.29 -2.52 6.67
CA PRO A 48 2.76 -1.54 5.70
C PRO A 48 2.86 -0.15 6.31
N ASP A 49 3.76 0.68 5.77
CA ASP A 49 3.90 2.07 6.21
C ASP A 49 2.96 3.02 5.44
N ILE A 50 2.79 4.23 5.97
CA ILE A 50 1.99 5.30 5.36
C ILE A 50 2.41 5.59 3.91
N VAL A 51 3.71 5.50 3.61
CA VAL A 51 4.23 5.76 2.26
C VAL A 51 3.70 4.71 1.27
N THR A 52 3.64 3.45 1.70
CA THR A 52 3.16 2.31 0.91
C THR A 52 1.65 2.41 0.68
N TYR A 53 0.87 2.75 1.70
CA TYR A 53 -0.56 3.04 1.54
C TYR A 53 -0.81 4.18 0.54
N ASN A 54 -0.08 5.29 0.68
CA ASN A 54 -0.20 6.44 -0.23
C ASN A 54 0.14 6.07 -1.68
N ALA A 55 1.20 5.27 -1.88
CA ALA A 55 1.59 4.80 -3.21
C ALA A 55 0.49 3.94 -3.87
N LEU A 56 -0.12 3.02 -3.11
CA LEU A 56 -1.22 2.18 -3.59
C LEU A 56 -2.48 3.00 -3.91
N ILE A 57 -2.90 3.89 -2.99
CA ILE A 57 -4.06 4.76 -3.21
C ILE A 57 -3.87 5.60 -4.48
N ASN A 58 -2.69 6.20 -4.65
CA ASN A 58 -2.38 6.97 -5.85
C ASN A 58 -2.42 6.09 -7.11
N GLY A 59 -1.87 4.88 -7.05
CA GLY A 59 -1.92 3.90 -8.13
C GLY A 59 -3.35 3.51 -8.53
N PHE A 60 -4.20 3.21 -7.55
CA PHE A 60 -5.62 2.89 -7.79
C PHE A 60 -6.40 4.08 -8.35
N CYS A 61 -6.16 5.29 -7.84
CA CYS A 61 -6.76 6.52 -8.36
C CYS A 61 -6.39 6.75 -9.83
N LYS A 62 -5.12 6.54 -10.21
CA LYS A 62 -4.66 6.63 -11.61
C LYS A 62 -5.31 5.59 -12.51
N LYS A 63 -5.56 4.37 -12.02
CA LYS A 63 -6.29 3.32 -12.75
C LYS A 63 -7.82 3.46 -12.68
N LYS A 64 -8.37 4.53 -12.08
CA LYS A 64 -9.81 4.74 -11.84
C LYS A 64 -10.48 3.63 -11.01
N MET A 65 -9.69 2.87 -10.24
CA MET A 65 -10.12 1.77 -9.37
C MET A 65 -10.50 2.30 -7.99
N MET A 66 -11.57 3.10 -7.94
CA MET A 66 -11.95 3.86 -6.73
C MET A 66 -12.43 2.97 -5.58
N LYS A 67 -12.97 1.78 -5.88
CA LYS A 67 -13.44 0.85 -4.85
C LYS A 67 -12.27 0.28 -4.06
N GLU A 68 -11.20 -0.06 -4.76
CA GLU A 68 -9.96 -0.62 -4.23
C GLU A 68 -9.18 0.46 -3.48
N ALA A 69 -9.07 1.67 -4.04
CA ALA A 69 -8.50 2.82 -3.35
C ALA A 69 -9.20 3.08 -2.01
N LYS A 70 -10.55 3.01 -1.99
CA LYS A 70 -11.34 3.19 -0.78
C LYS A 70 -11.09 2.09 0.25
N LYS A 71 -11.00 0.82 -0.16
CA LYS A 71 -10.68 -0.29 0.76
C LYS A 71 -9.34 -0.07 1.46
N VAL A 72 -8.31 0.28 0.69
CA VAL A 72 -6.96 0.56 1.24
C VAL A 72 -6.99 1.78 2.18
N PHE A 73 -7.79 2.80 1.86
CA PHE A 73 -8.01 3.96 2.73
C PHE A 73 -8.82 3.63 4.00
N ASP A 74 -9.80 2.74 3.92
CA ASP A 74 -10.56 2.30 5.08
C ASP A 74 -9.67 1.45 6.02
N ASP A 75 -8.69 0.71 5.47
CA ASP A 75 -7.75 -0.07 6.27
C ASP A 75 -6.66 0.78 6.92
N ILE A 76 -6.14 1.83 6.26
CA ILE A 76 -5.21 2.77 6.90
C ILE A 76 -5.89 3.53 8.04
N THR A 77 -7.15 3.95 7.88
CA THR A 77 -7.88 4.69 8.93
C THR A 77 -8.22 3.82 10.13
N LYS A 78 -8.42 2.51 9.95
CA LYS A 78 -8.50 1.55 11.06
C LYS A 78 -7.18 1.38 11.80
N GLN A 79 -6.04 1.42 11.08
CA GLN A 79 -4.71 1.35 11.69
C GLN A 79 -4.35 2.67 12.41
N GLU A 80 -4.76 3.81 11.86
CA GLU A 80 -4.52 5.17 12.39
C GLU A 80 -5.40 5.56 13.57
N PHE A 81 -6.51 4.87 13.85
CA PHE A 81 -7.36 5.17 15.02
C PHE A 81 -6.64 5.00 16.37
N LEU A 82 -5.41 4.48 16.37
CA LEU A 82 -4.51 4.39 17.53
C LEU A 82 -3.47 5.53 17.63
N MET A 83 -3.37 6.45 16.66
CA MET A 83 -2.49 7.63 16.73
C MET A 83 -3.27 8.94 16.49
N HIS A 84 -4.00 9.37 17.52
CA HIS A 84 -4.32 10.78 17.82
C HIS A 84 -4.80 11.71 16.68
N ASN A 85 -6.09 12.04 16.71
CA ASN A 85 -6.63 13.36 16.32
C ASN A 85 -6.23 13.88 14.91
N VAL A 86 -6.80 13.32 13.83
CA VAL A 86 -6.79 13.98 12.51
C VAL A 86 -7.75 15.17 12.54
N ARG A 87 -7.18 16.29 12.99
CA ARG A 87 -7.66 17.65 12.89
C ARG A 87 -7.95 17.99 11.42
N LYS A 88 -9.24 17.94 11.09
CA LYS A 88 -9.99 18.78 10.15
C LYS A 88 -9.49 18.93 8.71
N GLY A 89 -10.26 18.33 7.80
CA GLY A 89 -10.74 18.97 6.58
C GLY A 89 -9.86 18.81 5.35
N GLY A 90 -10.33 18.05 4.35
CA GLY A 90 -9.68 18.13 3.03
C GLY A 90 -9.90 17.03 2.00
N TRP A 91 -10.94 16.19 2.07
CA TRP A 91 -11.29 15.31 0.93
C TRP A 91 -12.76 15.42 0.53
N ARG A 92 -13.33 16.63 0.66
CA ARG A 92 -14.64 16.98 0.07
C ARG A 92 -14.42 17.99 -1.05
N LYS A 93 -14.20 17.48 -2.26
CA LYS A 93 -14.61 17.99 -3.58
C LYS A 93 -13.59 17.51 -4.61
N GLY A 94 -13.99 16.54 -5.42
CA GLY A 94 -13.14 16.08 -6.51
C GLY A 94 -13.48 14.71 -7.12
N LEU A 95 -14.56 14.03 -6.70
CA LEU A 95 -15.18 13.00 -7.54
C LEU A 95 -16.41 13.62 -8.19
N ARG A 96 -16.22 14.13 -9.41
CA ARG A 96 -17.30 14.21 -10.40
C ARG A 96 -16.83 13.36 -11.57
N CYS A 97 -17.71 12.45 -11.99
CA CYS A 97 -17.58 11.69 -13.23
C CYS A 97 -17.23 12.59 -14.41
#